data_AF-A0A971CEN0-F1
#
_entry.id   AF-A0A971CEN0-F1
#
_cell.length_a   1.000
_cell.length_b   1.000
_cell.length_c   1.000
_cell.angle_alpha   90.00
_cell.angle_beta   90.00
_cell.angle_gamma   90.00
#
_symmetry.space_group_name_H-M   'P 1'
#
loop_
_entity.id
_entity.type
_entity.pdbx_description
1 polymer ?
#
loop_
_entity_poly.entity_id
_entity_poly.type
_entity_poly.pdbx_seq_one_letter_code
_entity_poly.pdbx_strand_id
1 'polypeptide(L)' 'MAIKSLSIRIDEELLNKLHIVADYEGRSANSQILILIRDCVGEYEKIHGKIELDSK' A
#
# COMPACT_ATOMS: atom_id res chain seq x y z
N MET A 1 16.93 7.02 1.26
CA MET A 1 15.50 7.37 1.21
C MET A 1 14.96 7.31 2.62
N ALA A 2 14.38 8.38 3.16
CA ALA A 2 13.87 8.37 4.53
C ALA A 2 12.63 7.45 4.60
N ILE A 3 12.73 6.35 5.34
CA ILE A 3 11.58 5.48 5.59
C ILE A 3 10.67 6.23 6.56
N LYS A 4 9.44 6.51 6.13
CA LYS A 4 8.40 7.13 6.96
C LYS A 4 7.44 6.04 7.43
N SER A 5 7.09 6.05 8.71
CA SER A 5 6.02 5.22 9.24
C SER A 5 4.67 5.86 8.93
N LEU A 6 3.71 5.04 8.51
CA LEU A 6 2.32 5.45 8.30
C LEU A 6 1.43 4.59 9.21
N SER A 7 0.69 5.25 10.10
CA SER A 7 -0.31 4.60 10.93
C SER A 7 -1.69 4.79 10.29
N ILE A 8 -2.36 3.69 9.94
CA ILE A 8 -3.71 3.71 9.37
C ILE A 8 -4.70 3.11 10.36
N ARG A 9 -5.94 3.61 10.35
CA ARG A 9 -7.05 2.98 11.09
C ARG A 9 -7.72 1.98 10.15
N ILE A 10 -7.77 0.73 10.57
CA ILE A 10 -8.37 -0.38 9.84
C ILE A 10 -9.20 -1.20 10.82
N ASP A 11 -10.30 -1.76 10.35
CA ASP A 11 -11.09 -2.70 11.13
C ASP A 11 -10.29 -3.96 11.46
N GLU A 12 -10.48 -4.51 12.65
CA GLU A 12 -9.73 -5.68 13.13
C GLU A 12 -9.97 -6.92 12.26
N GLU A 13 -11.19 -7.13 11.79
CA GLU A 13 -11.52 -8.26 10.92
C GLU A 13 -10.77 -8.14 9.58
N LEU A 14 -10.70 -6.94 9.04
CA LEU A 14 -9.99 -6.68 7.79
C LEU A 14 -8.48 -6.83 7.94
N LEU A 15 -7.92 -6.38 9.07
CA LEU A 15 -6.50 -6.57 9.39
C LEU A 15 -6.16 -8.06 9.46
N ASN A 16 -6.99 -8.86 10.13
CA ASN A 16 -6.81 -10.31 10.21
C ASN A 16 -6.86 -10.98 8.82
N LYS A 17 -7.81 -10.57 7.96
CA LYS A 17 -7.87 -11.05 6.56
C LYS A 17 -6.63 -10.67 5.77
N LEU A 18 -6.13 -9.45 5.95
CA LEU A 18 -4.89 -8.99 5.30
C LEU A 18 -3.69 -9.86 5.73
N HIS A 19 -3.59 -10.20 7.01
CA HIS A 19 -2.52 -11.10 7.49
C HIS A 19 -2.57 -12.46 6.79
N ILE A 20 -3.76 -13.08 6.70
CA ILE A 20 -3.92 -14.37 6.00
C ILE A 20 -3.46 -14.28 4.53
N VAL A 21 -3.85 -13.21 3.83
CA VAL A 21 -3.44 -12.99 2.42
C VAL A 21 -1.93 -12.76 2.32
N ALA A 22 -1.36 -11.96 3.22
CA ALA A 22 0.06 -11.65 3.22
C ALA A 22 0.90 -12.91 3.53
N ASP A 23 0.48 -13.73 4.50
CA ASP A 23 1.11 -15.02 4.82
C ASP A 23 1.07 -15.98 3.63
N TYR A 24 -0.07 -16.04 2.92
CA TYR A 24 -0.21 -16.83 1.70
C TYR A 24 0.77 -16.38 0.60
N GLU A 25 0.95 -15.07 0.44
CA GLU A 25 1.91 -14.50 -0.52
C GLU A 25 3.38 -14.52 -0.01
N GLY A 26 3.63 -14.99 1.21
CA GLY A 26 4.96 -15.02 1.82
C GLY A 26 5.51 -13.63 2.17
N ARG A 27 4.64 -12.67 2.48
CA ARG A 27 4.98 -11.27 2.76
C ARG A 27 4.47 -10.85 4.13
N SER A 28 5.06 -9.79 4.69
CA SER A 28 4.45 -9.12 5.85
C SER A 28 3.26 -8.27 5.42
N ALA A 29 2.29 -8.07 6.31
CA ALA A 29 1.13 -7.21 6.06
C ALA A 29 1.54 -5.80 5.59
N ASN A 30 2.62 -5.24 6.14
CA ASN A 30 3.14 -3.94 5.72
C ASN A 30 3.67 -3.96 4.27
N SER A 31 4.38 -5.03 3.88
CA SER A 31 4.86 -5.19 2.50
C SER A 31 3.69 -5.34 1.53
N GLN A 32 2.65 -6.09 1.93
CA GLN A 32 1.42 -6.24 1.16
C GLN A 32 0.72 -4.89 0.93
N ILE A 33 0.55 -4.10 1.99
CA ILE A 33 -0.05 -2.76 1.89
C ILE A 33 0.74 -1.86 0.93
N LEU A 34 2.08 -1.89 1.01
CA LEU A 34 2.92 -1.08 0.13
C LEU A 34 2.76 -1.43 -1.34
N ILE A 35 2.53 -2.71 -1.67
CA ILE A 35 2.29 -3.16 -3.04
C ILE A 35 0.92 -2.68 -3.51
N LEU A 36 -0.12 -2.89 -2.70
CA LEU A 36 -1.47 -2.41 -3.01
C LEU A 36 -1.50 -0.90 -3.26
N ILE A 37 -0.77 -0.12 -2.47
CA ILE A 37 -0.64 1.33 -2.67
C ILE A 37 0.06 1.65 -4.00
N ARG A 38 1.16 0.96 -4.31
CA ARG A 38 1.90 1.17 -5.57
C ARG A 38 1.07 0.81 -6.80
N ASP A 39 0.35 -0.30 -6.73
CA ASP A 39 -0.50 -0.75 -7.82
C ASP A 39 -1.64 0.24 -8.05
N CYS A 40 -2.30 0.70 -6.97
CA CYS A 40 -3.32 1.74 -7.02
C CYS A 40 -2.81 3.03 -7.65
N VAL A 41 -1.62 3.51 -7.23
CA VAL A 41 -0.99 4.71 -7.83
C VAL A 41 -0.67 4.47 -9.30
N GLY A 42 -0.09 3.32 -9.65
CA GLY A 42 0.27 3.01 -11.03
C GLY A 42 -0.95 2.88 -11.95
N GLU A 43 -2.06 2.30 -11.48
CA GLU A 43 -3.32 2.26 -12.21
C GLU A 43 -3.92 3.66 -12.38
N TYR A 44 -3.87 4.48 -11.33
CA TYR A 44 -4.31 5.87 -11.41
C TYR A 44 -3.50 6.66 -12.45
N GLU A 45 -2.16 6.53 -12.43
CA GLU A 45 -1.25 7.22 -13.36
C GLU A 45 -1.44 6.78 -14.81
N LYS A 46 -1.81 5.52 -15.05
CA LYS A 46 -2.14 5.03 -16.40
C LYS A 46 -3.39 5.69 -16.97
N ILE A 47 -4.38 5.98 -16.12
CA ILE A 47 -5.68 6.52 -16.55
C ILE A 47 -5.63 8.06 -16.62
N HIS A 48 -5.00 8.71 -15.66
CA HIS A 48 -5.06 10.17 -15.48
C HIS A 48 -3.77 10.91 -15.88
N GLY A 49 -2.69 10.19 -16.18
CA GLY A 49 -1.36 10.75 -16.36
C GLY A 49 -0.55 10.76 -15.06
N LYS A 50 0.75 11.05 -15.16
CA LYS A 50 1.69 10.99 -14.04
C LYS A 50 1.33 11.96 -12.92
N ILE A 51 1.49 11.52 -11.68
CA ILE A 51 1.33 12.40 -10.52
C ILE A 51 2.62 13.19 -10.36
N GLU A 52 2.60 14.47 -10.73
CA GLU A 52 3.71 15.38 -10.47
C GLU A 52 3.66 15.86 -9.01
N LEU A 53 4.56 15.34 -8.18
CA LEU A 53 4.76 15.81 -6.82
C LEU A 53 5.68 17.03 -6.87
N ASP A 54 5.13 18.23 -6.74
CA ASP A 54 5.91 19.47 -6.61
C ASP A 54 6.70 19.40 -5.29
N SER A 55 8.00 19.15 -5.42
CA SER A 55 8.91 19.04 -4.28
C SER A 55 9.21 20.45 -3.76
N LYS A 56 8.33 20.97 -2.89
CA LYS A 56 8.66 22.09 -2.01
C LYS A 56 9.43 21.64 -0.77
#